data_AF-A0A960DUA4-F1
#
_entry.id   AF-A0A960DUA4-F1
#
_cell.length_a   1.000
_cell.length_b   1.000
_cell.length_c   1.000
_cell.angle_alpha   90.00
_cell.angle_beta   90.00
_cell.angle_gamma   90.00
#
_symmetry.space_group_name_H-M   'P 1'
#
loop_
_entity.id
_entity.type
_entity.pdbx_description
1 polymer ?
#
loop_
_entity_poly.entity_id
_entity_poly.type
_entity_poly.pdbx_seq_one_letter_code
_entity_poly.pdbx_strand_id
1 'polypeptide(L)'
;MKREKVEAWIREVAPGESLVAFLVGGPVNGGVGDGTDSIGSDHPADLHIQAQRLGWDPARRISPVANLAAVLTERQLLLASIGGMWGARPKDLLHAAPRGQFRAWWWINDASAAPAATFANVLVAFADGSWAGLGAATKLMGKTVAAAAEAERFVEALGPDGSMHDWRGTASP
;
A
#
# COMPACT_ATOMS: atom_id res chain seq x y z
N MET A 1 9.53 4.75 -8.51
CA MET A 1 8.65 5.52 -9.43
C MET A 1 9.05 6.98 -9.34
N LYS A 2 9.07 7.73 -10.44
CA LYS A 2 9.44 9.16 -10.41
C LYS A 2 8.21 10.02 -10.15
N ARG A 3 8.36 11.08 -9.35
CA ARG A 3 7.28 12.03 -9.02
C ARG A 3 6.61 12.62 -10.26
N GLU A 4 7.40 13.05 -11.26
CA GLU A 4 6.85 13.66 -12.48
C GLU A 4 5.88 12.73 -13.24
N LYS A 5 6.12 11.41 -13.18
CA LYS A 5 5.23 10.41 -13.80
C LYS A 5 3.90 10.29 -13.07
N VAL A 6 3.92 10.43 -11.74
CA VAL A 6 2.69 10.41 -10.92
C VAL A 6 1.88 11.67 -11.17
N GLU A 7 2.53 12.84 -11.20
CA GLU A 7 1.86 14.12 -11.48
C GLU A 7 1.26 14.16 -12.89
N ALA A 8 1.96 13.64 -13.90
CA ALA A 8 1.41 13.52 -15.24
C ALA A 8 0.15 12.64 -15.25
N TRP A 9 0.20 11.50 -14.59
CA TRP A 9 -0.95 10.60 -14.47
C TRP A 9 -2.14 11.23 -13.72
N ILE A 10 -1.89 11.98 -12.62
CA ILE A 10 -2.95 12.71 -11.89
C ILE A 10 -3.69 13.68 -12.81
N ARG A 11 -2.96 14.44 -13.66
CA ARG A 11 -3.59 15.39 -14.59
C ARG A 11 -4.56 14.71 -15.57
N GLU A 12 -4.34 13.44 -15.88
CA GLU A 12 -5.19 12.65 -16.76
C GLU A 12 -6.43 12.11 -16.01
N VAL A 13 -6.24 11.52 -14.82
CA VAL A 13 -7.30 10.78 -14.12
C VAL A 13 -8.09 11.60 -13.11
N ALA A 14 -7.50 12.67 -12.58
CA ALA A 14 -8.12 13.55 -11.60
C ALA A 14 -7.73 15.03 -11.88
N PRO A 15 -8.27 15.63 -12.97
CA PRO A 15 -7.94 17.00 -13.34
C PRO A 15 -8.20 18.00 -12.21
N GLY A 16 -7.22 18.86 -11.95
CA GLY A 16 -7.28 19.87 -10.87
C GLY A 16 -6.83 19.37 -9.49
N GLU A 17 -6.42 18.11 -9.36
CA GLU A 17 -5.72 17.63 -8.16
C GLU A 17 -4.21 17.92 -8.22
N SER A 18 -3.63 18.14 -7.04
CA SER A 18 -2.18 18.26 -6.83
C SER A 18 -1.65 17.07 -6.03
N LEU A 19 -0.48 16.57 -6.40
CA LEU A 19 0.19 15.48 -5.68
C LEU A 19 0.70 15.96 -4.32
N VAL A 20 0.25 15.32 -3.24
CA VAL A 20 0.81 15.49 -1.90
C VAL A 20 1.94 14.48 -1.70
N ALA A 21 1.59 13.19 -1.70
CA ALA A 21 2.53 12.08 -1.50
C ALA A 21 2.10 10.85 -2.28
N PHE A 22 3.00 9.90 -2.49
CA PHE A 22 2.65 8.63 -3.10
C PHE A 22 3.48 7.49 -2.49
N LEU A 23 2.89 6.30 -2.47
CA LEU A 23 3.51 5.08 -2.02
C LEU A 23 3.38 4.02 -3.11
N VAL A 24 4.45 3.27 -3.32
CA VAL A 24 4.54 2.25 -4.37
C VAL A 24 4.77 0.91 -3.70
N GLY A 25 3.83 -0.02 -3.90
CA GLY A 25 3.96 -1.40 -3.48
C GLY A 25 5.15 -2.07 -4.17
N GLY A 26 5.90 -2.84 -3.38
CA GLY A 26 6.97 -3.70 -3.86
C GLY A 26 6.44 -5.10 -4.18
N PRO A 27 7.16 -5.87 -5.01
CA PRO A 27 6.73 -7.18 -5.49
C PRO A 27 6.65 -8.27 -4.41
N VAL A 28 7.07 -8.00 -3.17
CA VAL A 28 7.38 -9.05 -2.17
C VAL A 28 6.61 -8.94 -0.86
N ASN A 29 5.66 -8.01 -0.73
CA ASN A 29 4.90 -7.87 0.53
C ASN A 29 3.38 -7.81 0.34
N GLY A 30 2.88 -8.28 -0.79
CA GLY A 30 1.44 -8.28 -1.12
C GLY A 30 1.00 -9.47 -1.98
N GLY A 31 1.79 -10.54 -2.00
CA GLY A 31 1.46 -11.75 -2.76
C GLY A 31 0.15 -12.34 -2.27
N VAL A 32 -0.87 -12.29 -3.10
CA VAL A 32 -2.00 -13.22 -2.99
C VAL A 32 -1.51 -14.52 -3.61
N GLY A 33 -1.45 -15.56 -2.79
CA GLY A 33 -1.44 -16.93 -3.27
C GLY A 33 -2.75 -17.15 -4.02
N ASP A 34 -2.69 -17.05 -5.34
CA ASP A 34 -3.82 -17.35 -6.22
C ASP A 34 -3.92 -18.87 -6.33
N GLY A 35 -4.46 -19.53 -5.30
CA GLY A 35 -4.85 -20.96 -5.32
C GLY A 35 -3.77 -22.00 -5.63
N THR A 36 -2.50 -21.62 -5.85
CA THR A 36 -1.37 -22.52 -6.08
C THR A 36 -0.25 -22.17 -5.11
N ASP A 37 -0.17 -22.89 -3.99
CA ASP A 37 0.99 -23.13 -3.10
C ASP A 37 2.22 -22.20 -3.21
N SER A 38 2.00 -20.89 -3.16
CA SER A 38 3.06 -19.89 -3.26
C SER A 38 3.26 -19.28 -1.88
N ILE A 39 4.02 -19.98 -1.04
CA ILE A 39 4.65 -19.49 0.21
C ILE A 39 3.86 -18.33 0.84
N GLY A 40 2.66 -18.62 1.34
CA GLY A 40 1.93 -17.67 2.18
C GLY A 40 2.78 -17.41 3.40
N SER A 41 3.17 -16.16 3.61
CA SER A 41 3.87 -15.79 4.83
C SER A 41 2.89 -15.92 5.98
N ASP A 42 3.07 -16.90 6.86
CA ASP A 42 2.33 -17.00 8.14
C ASP A 42 2.73 -15.89 9.14
N HIS A 43 3.58 -14.97 8.69
CA HIS A 43 4.10 -13.92 9.54
C HIS A 43 2.99 -12.92 9.92
N PRO A 44 2.76 -12.63 11.21
CA PRO A 44 1.69 -11.74 11.64
C PRO A 44 1.69 -10.37 10.97
N ALA A 45 2.85 -9.84 10.57
CA ALA A 45 2.95 -8.56 9.86
C ALA A 45 2.50 -8.58 8.39
N ASP A 46 2.09 -9.73 7.84
CA ASP A 46 1.58 -9.83 6.46
C ASP A 46 0.27 -9.05 6.30
N LEU A 47 0.12 -8.37 5.15
CA LEU A 47 -1.05 -7.54 4.86
C LEU A 47 -2.35 -8.35 4.86
N HIS A 48 -2.33 -9.58 4.33
CA HIS A 48 -3.50 -10.43 4.27
C HIS A 48 -3.90 -10.91 5.65
N ILE A 49 -2.94 -11.31 6.48
CA ILE A 49 -3.19 -11.74 7.86
C ILE A 49 -3.77 -10.57 8.67
N GLN A 50 -3.23 -9.37 8.53
CA GLN A 50 -3.77 -8.19 9.23
C GLN A 50 -5.18 -7.83 8.73
N ALA A 51 -5.44 -7.89 7.41
CA ALA A 51 -6.79 -7.65 6.88
C ALA A 51 -7.80 -8.69 7.40
N GLN A 52 -7.42 -9.97 7.46
CA GLN A 52 -8.25 -11.03 8.05
C GLN A 52 -8.52 -10.78 9.53
N ARG A 53 -7.52 -10.37 10.32
CA ARG A 53 -7.67 -10.04 11.75
C ARG A 53 -8.60 -8.86 11.98
N LEU A 54 -8.63 -7.91 11.05
CA LEU A 54 -9.58 -6.78 11.06
C LEU A 54 -10.99 -7.20 10.59
N GLY A 55 -11.20 -8.47 10.22
CA GLY A 55 -12.48 -9.00 9.76
C GLY A 55 -12.87 -8.53 8.36
N TRP A 56 -11.90 -8.12 7.54
CA TRP A 56 -12.20 -7.61 6.20
C TRP A 56 -12.43 -8.73 5.20
N ASP A 57 -13.50 -8.60 4.43
CA ASP A 57 -13.91 -9.57 3.43
C ASP A 57 -12.89 -9.64 2.28
N PRO A 58 -12.21 -10.78 2.04
CA PRO A 58 -11.26 -10.92 0.94
C PRO A 58 -11.85 -10.64 -0.44
N ALA A 59 -13.15 -10.89 -0.64
CA ALA A 59 -13.84 -10.63 -1.90
C ALA A 59 -14.00 -9.14 -2.21
N ARG A 60 -13.80 -8.27 -1.19
CA ARG A 60 -13.87 -6.81 -1.30
C ARG A 60 -12.51 -6.16 -1.58
N ARG A 61 -11.45 -6.96 -1.77
CA ARG A 61 -10.12 -6.46 -2.09
C ARG A 61 -10.10 -5.87 -3.50
N ILE A 62 -9.67 -4.62 -3.65
CA ILE A 62 -9.66 -3.86 -4.93
C ILE A 62 -8.75 -4.49 -5.99
N SER A 63 -7.73 -5.24 -5.57
CA SER A 63 -6.84 -5.95 -6.49
C SER A 63 -6.08 -7.07 -5.77
N PRO A 64 -6.03 -8.29 -6.35
CA PRO A 64 -5.20 -9.36 -5.81
C PRO A 64 -3.70 -9.15 -6.13
N VAL A 65 -3.35 -8.28 -7.09
CA VAL A 65 -1.95 -8.07 -7.48
C VAL A 65 -1.22 -7.15 -6.50
N ALA A 66 0.00 -7.53 -6.13
CA ALA A 66 0.86 -6.80 -5.16
C ALA A 66 1.38 -5.44 -5.67
N ASN A 67 1.32 -5.21 -6.99
CA ASN A 67 1.91 -4.03 -7.64
C ASN A 67 0.89 -2.89 -7.74
N LEU A 68 0.61 -2.27 -6.60
CA LEU A 68 -0.29 -1.11 -6.46
C LEU A 68 0.49 0.16 -6.13
N ALA A 69 0.00 1.30 -6.61
CA ALA A 69 0.42 2.61 -6.12
C ALA A 69 -0.74 3.28 -5.39
N ALA A 70 -0.47 3.80 -4.19
CA ALA A 70 -1.35 4.71 -3.48
C ALA A 70 -0.86 6.14 -3.72
N VAL A 71 -1.72 6.98 -4.26
CA VAL A 71 -1.40 8.36 -4.63
C VAL A 71 -2.33 9.28 -3.86
N LEU A 72 -1.78 10.04 -2.93
CA LEU A 72 -2.52 10.95 -2.08
C LEU A 72 -2.45 12.35 -2.68
N THR A 73 -3.62 12.92 -2.94
CA THR A 73 -3.77 14.30 -3.38
C THR A 73 -4.25 15.18 -2.22
N GLU A 74 -4.50 16.46 -2.50
CA GLU A 74 -5.07 17.37 -1.52
C GLU A 74 -6.45 16.90 -1.05
N ARG A 75 -7.28 16.35 -1.96
CA ARG A 75 -8.68 16.04 -1.68
C ARG A 75 -9.02 14.55 -1.60
N GLN A 76 -8.18 13.66 -2.12
CA GLN A 76 -8.52 12.25 -2.25
C GLN A 76 -7.31 11.33 -2.25
N LEU A 77 -7.57 10.04 -1.99
CA LEU A 77 -6.66 8.95 -2.25
C LEU A 77 -7.04 8.31 -3.58
N LEU A 78 -6.05 8.07 -4.43
CA LEU A 78 -6.18 7.32 -5.68
C LEU A 78 -5.37 6.03 -5.57
N LEU A 79 -5.97 4.89 -5.92
CA LEU A 79 -5.29 3.61 -6.05
C LEU A 79 -5.12 3.27 -7.52
N ALA A 80 -3.91 2.92 -7.91
CA ALA A 80 -3.57 2.59 -9.29
C ALA A 80 -2.85 1.25 -9.40
N SER A 81 -3.05 0.57 -10.52
CA SER A 81 -2.15 -0.49 -10.96
C SER A 81 -0.80 0.11 -11.35
N ILE A 82 0.29 -0.64 -11.16
CA ILE A 82 1.62 -0.26 -11.64
C ILE A 82 1.91 -1.00 -12.94
N GLY A 83 2.27 -0.25 -13.98
CA GLY A 83 2.71 -0.79 -15.26
C GLY A 83 4.15 -0.44 -15.63
N GLY A 84 4.73 -1.22 -16.56
CA GLY A 84 5.98 -0.92 -17.25
C GLY A 84 7.21 -1.69 -16.71
N MET A 85 7.75 -2.59 -17.54
CA MET A 85 8.93 -3.42 -17.24
C MET A 85 10.21 -2.58 -16.96
N TRP A 86 10.32 -1.39 -17.55
CA TRP A 86 11.51 -0.53 -17.49
C TRP A 86 11.30 0.76 -16.70
N GLY A 87 10.23 0.86 -15.93
CA GLY A 87 10.01 2.01 -15.06
C GLY A 87 8.59 2.11 -14.56
N ALA A 88 8.40 1.61 -13.33
CA ALA A 88 7.15 1.70 -12.59
C ALA A 88 6.49 3.07 -12.76
N ARG A 89 5.29 3.07 -13.33
CA ARG A 89 4.38 4.20 -13.41
C ARG A 89 2.96 3.76 -13.01
N PRO A 90 2.14 4.64 -12.44
CA PRO A 90 0.71 4.38 -12.34
C PRO A 90 0.15 4.18 -13.75
N LYS A 91 -0.82 3.29 -13.88
CA LYS A 91 -1.43 2.97 -15.17
C LYS A 91 -2.95 3.11 -15.08
N ASP A 92 -3.62 2.09 -14.55
CA ASP A 92 -5.07 2.04 -14.50
C ASP A 92 -5.53 2.52 -13.12
N LEU A 93 -6.45 3.49 -13.07
CA LEU A 93 -7.11 3.89 -11.82
C LEU A 93 -8.05 2.75 -11.40
N LEU A 94 -7.78 2.16 -10.23
CA LEU A 94 -8.53 1.03 -9.70
C LEU A 94 -9.60 1.48 -8.70
N HIS A 95 -9.30 2.52 -7.92
CA HIS A 95 -10.22 3.08 -6.94
C HIS A 95 -9.83 4.52 -6.60
N ALA A 96 -10.80 5.30 -6.14
CA ALA A 96 -10.60 6.65 -5.65
C ALA A 96 -11.56 6.95 -4.50
N ALA A 97 -11.09 7.65 -3.47
CA ALA A 97 -11.93 8.07 -2.36
C ALA A 97 -11.52 9.44 -1.82
N PRO A 98 -12.48 10.36 -1.60
CA PRO A 98 -12.22 11.61 -0.90
C PRO A 98 -11.60 11.40 0.48
N ARG A 99 -10.84 12.37 0.97
CA ARG A 99 -10.41 12.39 2.37
C ARG A 99 -11.62 12.32 3.30
N GLY A 100 -11.45 11.62 4.43
CA GLY A 100 -12.56 11.26 5.32
C GLY A 100 -13.44 10.10 4.84
N GLN A 101 -13.32 9.64 3.58
CA GLN A 101 -14.02 8.44 3.07
C GLN A 101 -13.11 7.20 2.96
N PHE A 102 -11.90 7.29 3.54
CA PHE A 102 -11.01 6.15 3.74
C PHE A 102 -10.34 6.24 5.10
N ARG A 103 -9.84 5.08 5.56
CA ARG A 103 -8.97 4.95 6.73
C ARG A 103 -7.80 4.08 6.37
N ALA A 104 -6.61 4.51 6.77
CA ALA A 104 -5.37 3.79 6.55
C ALA A 104 -4.75 3.34 7.87
N TRP A 105 -4.29 2.09 7.89
CA TRP A 105 -3.50 1.49 8.96
C TRP A 105 -2.12 1.22 8.40
N TRP A 106 -1.08 1.63 9.11
CA TRP A 106 0.28 1.42 8.64
C TRP A 106 1.19 0.85 9.72
N TRP A 107 2.19 0.08 9.30
CA TRP A 107 3.21 -0.47 10.18
C TRP A 107 4.49 -0.76 9.44
N ILE A 108 5.58 -0.91 10.19
CA ILE A 108 6.84 -1.41 9.66
C ILE A 108 6.96 -2.88 10.00
N ASN A 109 7.06 -3.72 8.96
CA ASN A 109 7.47 -5.09 9.10
C ASN A 109 9.00 -5.14 9.14
N ASP A 110 9.57 -5.65 10.24
CA ASP A 110 11.01 -5.77 10.42
C ASP A 110 11.59 -6.97 9.62
N ALA A 111 12.92 -7.07 9.57
CA ALA A 111 13.60 -8.09 8.76
C ALA A 111 13.36 -9.54 9.26
N SER A 112 12.65 -9.77 10.37
CA SER A 112 12.36 -11.14 10.83
C SER A 112 11.40 -11.88 9.89
N ALA A 113 10.48 -11.17 9.22
CA ALA A 113 9.54 -11.75 8.27
C ALA A 113 10.14 -11.99 6.88
N ALA A 114 11.10 -11.14 6.50
CA ALA A 114 11.80 -11.20 5.24
C ALA A 114 13.24 -10.70 5.48
N PRO A 115 14.22 -11.58 5.77
CA PRO A 115 15.57 -11.16 6.15
C PRO A 115 16.26 -10.29 5.08
N ALA A 116 15.80 -10.39 3.84
CA ALA A 116 16.27 -9.56 2.73
C ALA A 116 15.62 -8.17 2.66
N ALA A 117 14.49 -7.90 3.34
CA ALA A 117 13.75 -6.66 3.16
C ALA A 117 12.90 -6.22 4.38
N THR A 118 12.91 -4.91 4.66
CA THR A 118 11.99 -4.26 5.60
C THR A 118 10.96 -3.49 4.78
N PHE A 119 9.70 -3.48 5.20
CA PHE A 119 8.62 -2.83 4.46
C PHE A 119 7.79 -1.91 5.33
N ALA A 120 7.37 -0.77 4.77
CA ALA A 120 6.27 0.04 5.27
C ALA A 120 4.99 -0.48 4.64
N ASN A 121 4.20 -1.17 5.44
CA ASN A 121 2.91 -1.72 5.06
C ASN A 121 1.81 -0.71 5.33
N VAL A 122 0.87 -0.63 4.40
CA VAL A 122 -0.34 0.18 4.52
C VAL A 122 -1.53 -0.66 4.08
N LEU A 123 -2.53 -0.75 4.95
CA LEU A 123 -3.87 -1.22 4.64
C LEU A 123 -4.80 -0.02 4.56
N VAL A 124 -5.66 0.01 3.56
CA VAL A 124 -6.66 1.06 3.38
C VAL A 124 -8.04 0.43 3.28
N ALA A 125 -8.98 0.89 4.10
CA ALA A 125 -10.39 0.57 3.97
C ALA A 125 -11.15 1.81 3.48
N PHE A 126 -12.13 1.57 2.62
CA PHE A 126 -12.94 2.60 1.98
C PHE A 126 -14.37 2.57 2.54
N ALA A 127 -15.08 3.71 2.44
CA ALA A 127 -16.44 3.83 2.94
C ALA A 127 -17.45 2.88 2.25
N ASP A 128 -17.13 2.40 1.05
CA ASP A 128 -17.92 1.40 0.29
C ASP A 128 -17.67 -0.06 0.73
N GLY A 129 -16.82 -0.25 1.75
CA GLY A 129 -16.44 -1.56 2.28
C GLY A 129 -15.36 -2.28 1.48
N SER A 130 -14.86 -1.68 0.40
CA SER A 130 -13.68 -2.18 -0.31
C SER A 130 -12.40 -1.89 0.47
N TRP A 131 -11.33 -2.63 0.17
CA TRP A 131 -10.04 -2.42 0.80
C TRP A 131 -8.86 -2.74 -0.11
N ALA A 132 -7.69 -2.21 0.22
CA ALA A 132 -6.44 -2.50 -0.46
C ALA A 132 -5.27 -2.61 0.54
N GLY A 133 -4.28 -3.41 0.18
CA GLY A 133 -3.03 -3.51 0.91
C GLY A 133 -1.85 -3.25 -0.01
N LEU A 134 -0.86 -2.53 0.50
CA LEU A 134 0.38 -2.20 -0.21
C LEU A 134 1.56 -2.16 0.76
N GLY A 135 2.67 -2.76 0.35
CA GLY A 135 3.91 -2.79 1.14
C GLY A 135 5.07 -2.21 0.36
N ALA A 136 5.62 -1.09 0.80
CA ALA A 136 6.76 -0.44 0.17
C ALA A 136 8.07 -0.86 0.86
N ALA A 137 9.02 -1.41 0.11
CA ALA A 137 10.31 -1.79 0.68
C ALA A 137 11.07 -0.55 1.15
N THR A 138 11.38 -0.46 2.44
CA THR A 138 12.18 0.61 3.05
C THR A 138 13.64 0.20 3.19
N LYS A 139 13.92 -1.10 3.31
CA LYS A 139 15.27 -1.68 3.23
C LYS A 139 15.30 -2.87 2.28
N LEU A 140 16.39 -3.01 1.52
CA LEU A 140 16.70 -4.19 0.71
C LEU A 140 18.16 -4.60 0.95
N MET A 141 18.40 -5.87 1.26
CA MET A 141 19.72 -6.43 1.57
C MET A 141 20.48 -5.59 2.61
N GLY A 142 19.79 -5.17 3.68
CA GLY A 142 20.33 -4.34 4.75
C GLY A 142 20.53 -2.86 4.40
N LYS A 143 20.25 -2.42 3.16
CA LYS A 143 20.41 -1.02 2.73
C LYS A 143 19.08 -0.30 2.65
N THR A 144 19.02 0.93 3.17
CA THR A 144 17.88 1.83 2.97
C THR A 144 17.73 2.16 1.49
N VAL A 145 16.50 2.12 0.98
CA VAL A 145 16.20 2.43 -0.43
C VAL A 145 15.36 3.70 -0.55
N ALA A 146 15.30 4.28 -1.76
CA ALA A 146 14.58 5.54 -2.01
C ALA A 146 13.10 5.53 -1.57
N ALA A 147 12.47 4.36 -1.54
CA ALA A 147 11.09 4.22 -1.08
C ALA A 147 10.91 4.44 0.43
N ALA A 148 11.96 4.46 1.24
CA ALA A 148 11.87 4.78 2.67
C ALA A 148 11.40 6.22 2.90
N ALA A 149 12.04 7.20 2.26
CA ALA A 149 11.67 8.61 2.40
C ALA A 149 10.26 8.89 1.82
N GLU A 150 9.88 8.20 0.74
CA GLU A 150 8.52 8.31 0.19
C GLU A 150 7.47 7.66 1.10
N ALA A 151 7.81 6.53 1.76
CA ALA A 151 6.94 5.92 2.76
C ALA A 151 6.71 6.84 3.96
N GLU A 152 7.76 7.45 4.50
CA GLU A 152 7.66 8.43 5.59
C GLU A 152 6.78 9.63 5.21
N ARG A 153 7.03 10.23 4.05
CA ARG A 153 6.20 11.33 3.53
C ARG A 153 4.74 10.92 3.34
N PHE A 154 4.51 9.71 2.85
CA PHE A 154 3.15 9.21 2.64
C PHE A 154 2.42 9.02 3.97
N VAL A 155 3.02 8.36 4.96
CA VAL A 155 2.38 8.14 6.26
C VAL A 155 2.14 9.45 7.02
N GLU A 156 3.06 10.40 6.91
CA GLU A 156 2.87 11.75 7.47
C GLU A 156 1.70 12.47 6.78
N ALA A 157 1.62 12.41 5.45
CA ALA A 157 0.60 13.08 4.67
C ALA A 157 -0.82 12.50 4.82
N LEU A 158 -0.95 11.26 5.33
CA LEU A 158 -2.24 10.68 5.69
C LEU A 158 -2.92 11.51 6.79
N GLY A 159 -2.15 12.08 7.73
CA GLY A 159 -2.67 12.88 8.83
C GLY A 159 -3.82 12.16 9.57
N PRO A 160 -5.01 12.77 9.71
CA PRO A 160 -6.15 12.16 10.42
C PRO A 160 -6.76 10.95 9.70
N ASP A 161 -6.43 10.71 8.43
CA ASP A 161 -6.91 9.55 7.69
C ASP A 161 -6.05 8.30 7.95
N GLY A 162 -4.90 8.45 8.61
CA GLY A 162 -3.96 7.38 8.89
C GLY A 162 -3.75 7.12 10.39
N SER A 163 -3.50 5.87 10.74
CA SER A 163 -3.12 5.47 12.11
C SER A 163 -2.02 4.41 12.08
N MET A 164 -1.07 4.52 13.00
CA MET A 164 -0.06 3.48 13.19
C MET A 164 -0.74 2.27 13.85
N HIS A 165 -0.52 1.10 13.29
CA HIS A 165 -1.06 -0.16 13.77
C HIS A 165 0.05 -1.03 14.36
N ASP A 166 -0.13 -1.52 15.57
CA ASP A 166 0.78 -2.51 16.14
C ASP A 166 0.35 -3.92 15.71
N TRP A 167 0.99 -4.41 14.64
CA TRP A 167 0.73 -5.75 14.09
C TRP A 167 1.09 -6.89 15.05
N ARG A 168 1.92 -6.63 16.07
CA ARG A 168 2.35 -7.63 17.06
C ARG A 168 1.26 -7.91 18.09
N GLY A 169 0.35 -6.95 18.29
CA GLY A 169 -0.74 -7.02 19.25
C GLY A 169 -2.05 -7.50 18.63
N THR A 170 -2.32 -8.80 18.75
CA THR A 170 -3.63 -9.43 19.03
C THR A 170 -3.45 -10.93 18.77
N ALA A 171 -3.49 -11.73 19.84
CA ALA A 171 -3.73 -13.15 19.71
C ALA A 171 -5.06 -13.34 18.96
N SER A 172 -5.13 -14.32 18.06
CA SER A 172 -6.41 -14.78 17.52
C SER A 172 -7.39 -15.07 18.67
N PRO A 173 -8.69 -14.78 18.51
CA PRO A 173 -9.69 -15.36 19.41
C PRO A 173 -9.58 -16.89 19.43
#